data_AF-A0A5K3FAV3-F1
#
_entry.id   AF-A0A5K3FAV3-F1
#
_cell.length_a   1.000
_cell.length_b   1.000
_cell.length_c   1.000
_cell.angle_alpha   90.00
_cell.angle_beta   90.00
_cell.angle_gamma   90.00
#
_symmetry.space_group_name_H-M   'P 1'
#
loop_
_entity.id
_entity.type
_entity.pdbx_description
1 polymer ?
#
loop_
_entity_poly.entity_id
_entity_poly.type
_entity_poly.pdbx_seq_one_letter_code
_entity_poly.pdbx_strand_id
1 'polypeptide(L)'
;MSRLDRRRKGVYGLPMDKIATFFIDDLNMPAQEVYGAQPPIELLRMVMDHGYVYDLKDMTKASLINLYICAAMGPPAGARSDVTPRFMRHFHAISMVPFNDVTLTRIFSALMHTYLRVSL
;
A
#
# COMPACT_ATOMS: atom_id res chain seq x y z
N MET A 1 -10.72 -7.95 12.18
CA MET A 1 -10.89 -8.31 10.76
C MET A 1 -9.73 -7.73 9.94
N SER A 2 -8.54 -8.33 10.01
CA SER A 2 -7.33 -7.79 9.35
C SER A 2 -6.47 -8.87 8.68
N ARG A 3 -6.99 -10.09 8.58
CA ARG A 3 -6.24 -11.25 8.05
C ARG A 3 -7.02 -11.84 6.89
N LEU A 4 -6.29 -12.31 5.89
CA LEU A 4 -6.87 -13.11 4.81
C LEU A 4 -7.32 -14.46 5.38
N ASP A 5 -8.46 -14.94 4.93
CA ASP A 5 -8.99 -16.22 5.36
C ASP A 5 -8.31 -17.36 4.60
N ARG A 6 -8.09 -18.48 5.27
CA ARG A 6 -7.60 -19.70 4.60
C ARG A 6 -8.76 -20.33 3.84
N ARG A 7 -8.71 -20.23 2.51
CA ARG A 7 -9.75 -20.75 1.59
C ARG A 7 -9.64 -22.25 1.43
N ARG A 8 -8.41 -22.74 1.32
CA ARG A 8 -8.02 -24.16 1.32
C ARG A 8 -6.55 -24.27 1.73
N LYS A 9 -6.01 -25.48 1.86
CA LYS A 9 -4.60 -25.69 2.25
C LYS A 9 -3.67 -24.89 1.31
N GLY A 10 -2.89 -23.99 1.89
CA GLY A 10 -1.93 -23.15 1.15
C GLY A 10 -2.54 -22.03 0.29
N VAL A 11 -3.83 -21.73 0.40
CA VAL A 11 -4.49 -20.64 -0.37
C VAL A 11 -5.25 -19.72 0.57
N TYR A 12 -4.95 -18.42 0.47
CA TYR A 12 -5.46 -17.37 1.33
C TYR A 12 -6.09 -16.26 0.50
N GLY A 13 -7.23 -15.74 0.97
CA GLY A 13 -7.98 -14.67 0.30
C GLY A 13 -9.24 -14.32 1.08
N LEU A 14 -9.95 -13.29 0.64
CA LEU A 14 -11.28 -12.97 1.16
C LEU A 14 -12.36 -13.93 0.63
N PRO A 15 -13.58 -13.94 1.22
CA PRO A 15 -14.73 -14.70 0.72
C PRO A 15 -14.98 -14.56 -0.79
N MET A 16 -15.74 -15.51 -1.37
CA MET A 16 -16.10 -15.45 -2.80
C MET A 16 -16.78 -14.10 -3.02
N ASP A 17 -16.41 -13.40 -4.08
CA ASP A 17 -16.93 -12.08 -4.47
C ASP A 17 -16.35 -10.86 -3.72
N LYS A 18 -15.35 -11.06 -2.85
CA LYS A 18 -14.60 -9.95 -2.24
C LYS A 18 -13.16 -9.90 -2.74
N ILE A 19 -12.67 -8.68 -2.91
CA ILE A 19 -11.27 -8.41 -3.26
C ILE A 19 -10.61 -7.74 -2.05
N ALA A 20 -9.46 -8.26 -1.63
CA ALA A 20 -8.67 -7.63 -0.58
C ALA A 20 -7.85 -6.50 -1.20
N THR A 21 -7.90 -5.31 -0.61
CA THR A 21 -7.00 -4.22 -0.98
C THR A 21 -5.98 -4.01 0.13
N PHE A 22 -4.71 -4.18 -0.19
CA PHE A 22 -3.61 -3.76 0.67
C PHE A 22 -3.25 -2.33 0.32
N PHE A 23 -3.59 -1.41 1.22
CA PHE A 23 -3.17 -0.02 1.13
C PHE A 23 -1.90 0.19 1.95
N ILE A 24 -0.84 0.69 1.30
CA ILE A 24 0.47 0.95 1.91
C ILE A 24 0.70 2.45 1.88
N ASP A 25 0.62 3.13 3.02
CA ASP A 25 0.67 4.60 3.08
C ASP A 25 2.09 5.17 2.93
N ASP A 26 3.08 4.46 3.47
CA ASP A 26 4.47 4.88 3.54
C ASP A 26 5.37 3.86 2.82
N LEU A 27 5.15 3.68 1.51
CA LEU A 27 5.83 2.65 0.73
C LEU A 27 7.35 2.74 0.78
N ASN A 28 7.89 3.96 0.86
CA ASN A 28 9.33 4.23 0.76
C ASN A 28 10.04 4.48 2.10
N MET A 29 9.41 4.15 3.22
CA MET A 29 10.04 4.17 4.54
C MET A 29 10.94 2.98 4.89
N PRO A 30 10.79 1.76 4.32
CA PRO A 30 11.70 0.66 4.64
C PRO A 30 13.16 1.01 4.37
N ALA A 31 14.05 0.76 5.34
CA ALA A 31 15.48 1.01 5.16
C ALA A 31 16.07 0.11 4.08
N GLN A 32 16.99 0.68 3.29
CA GLN A 32 17.82 -0.07 2.36
C GLN A 32 18.87 -0.88 3.13
N GLU A 33 19.09 -2.12 2.72
CA GLU A 33 20.24 -2.90 3.17
C GLU A 33 21.53 -2.48 2.45
N VAL A 34 22.64 -3.12 2.80
CA VAL A 34 23.99 -2.79 2.27
C VAL A 34 24.05 -2.86 0.75
N TYR A 35 23.22 -3.69 0.12
CA TYR A 35 23.16 -3.86 -1.34
C TYR A 35 22.05 -3.05 -2.01
N GLY A 36 21.38 -2.15 -1.28
CA GLY A 36 20.35 -1.24 -1.80
C GLY A 36 18.95 -1.85 -1.94
N ALA A 37 18.76 -3.13 -1.59
CA ALA A 37 17.44 -3.73 -1.57
C ALA A 37 16.64 -3.30 -0.32
N GLN A 38 15.32 -3.31 -0.43
CA GLN A 38 14.40 -3.09 0.68
C GLN A 38 13.58 -4.38 0.86
N PRO A 39 13.94 -5.28 1.80
CA PRO A 39 13.31 -6.58 1.93
C PRO A 39 11.76 -6.56 2.03
N PRO A 40 11.13 -5.59 2.73
CA PRO A 40 9.67 -5.49 2.74
C PRO A 40 9.06 -5.23 1.35
N ILE A 41 9.73 -4.42 0.52
CA ILE A 41 9.29 -4.12 -0.85
C ILE A 41 9.50 -5.33 -1.76
N GLU A 42 10.60 -6.05 -1.60
CA GLU A 42 10.86 -7.27 -2.37
C GLU A 42 9.84 -8.39 -2.02
N LEU A 43 9.37 -8.46 -0.78
CA LEU A 43 8.27 -9.34 -0.40
C LEU A 43 6.96 -8.95 -1.11
N LEU A 44 6.63 -7.65 -1.18
CA LEU A 44 5.47 -7.18 -1.93
C LEU A 44 5.61 -7.46 -3.43
N ARG A 45 6.82 -7.27 -3.99
CA ARG A 45 7.11 -7.60 -5.38
C ARG A 45 6.87 -9.08 -5.65
N MET A 46 7.28 -9.97 -4.75
CA MET A 46 7.02 -11.41 -4.85
C MET A 46 5.51 -11.71 -4.93
N VAL A 47 4.69 -11.00 -4.14
CA VAL A 47 3.23 -11.13 -4.21
C VAL A 47 2.69 -10.66 -5.56
N MET A 48 3.19 -9.55 -6.11
CA MET A 48 2.73 -9.01 -7.41
C MET A 48 3.19 -9.84 -8.60
N ASP A 49 4.42 -10.33 -8.59
CA ASP A 49 5.00 -11.12 -9.68
C ASP A 49 4.45 -12.55 -9.71
N HIS A 50 4.21 -13.14 -8.53
CA HIS A 50 3.98 -14.58 -8.43
C HIS A 50 2.66 -14.97 -7.75
N GLY A 51 2.03 -14.07 -7.00
CA GLY A 51 0.79 -14.35 -6.28
C GLY A 51 0.96 -15.30 -5.08
N TYR A 52 2.18 -15.42 -4.54
CA TYR A 52 2.44 -16.25 -3.36
C TYR A 52 3.64 -15.76 -2.56
N VAL A 53 3.74 -16.26 -1.34
CA VAL A 53 4.92 -16.13 -0.45
C VAL A 53 5.28 -17.50 0.12
N TYR A 54 6.48 -17.64 0.67
CA TYR A 54 6.89 -18.84 1.41
C TYR A 54 6.84 -18.59 2.92
N ASP A 55 6.33 -19.56 3.68
CA ASP A 55 6.44 -19.54 5.14
C ASP A 55 7.90 -19.81 5.55
N LEU A 56 8.44 -18.99 6.44
CA LEU A 56 9.84 -19.08 6.87
C LEU A 56 10.10 -20.30 7.78
N LYS A 57 9.07 -20.89 8.40
CA LYS A 57 9.21 -22.02 9.33
C LYS A 57 9.29 -23.36 8.62
N ASP A 58 8.42 -23.58 7.64
CA ASP A 58 8.26 -24.88 6.97
C ASP A 58 8.45 -24.82 5.45
N MET A 59 8.81 -23.65 4.91
CA MET A 59 9.01 -23.40 3.46
C MET A 59 7.78 -23.75 2.61
N THR A 60 6.59 -23.81 3.22
CA THR A 60 5.38 -24.07 2.46
C THR A 60 4.96 -22.86 1.66
N LYS A 61 4.44 -23.11 0.45
CA LYS A 61 3.92 -22.07 -0.44
C LYS A 61 2.54 -21.61 0.05
N ALA A 62 2.40 -20.32 0.31
CA ALA A 62 1.14 -19.66 0.62
C ALA A 62 0.70 -18.78 -0.56
N SER A 63 -0.28 -19.25 -1.31
CA SER A 63 -0.84 -18.52 -2.46
C SER A 63 -1.88 -17.50 -1.99
N LEU A 64 -1.81 -16.29 -2.54
CA LEU A 64 -2.68 -15.16 -2.25
C LEU A 64 -3.59 -14.91 -3.46
N ILE A 65 -4.90 -14.89 -3.25
CA ILE A 65 -5.88 -14.73 -4.34
C ILE A 65 -6.79 -13.52 -4.11
N ASN A 66 -7.27 -12.92 -5.21
CA ASN A 66 -8.16 -11.77 -5.22
C ASN A 66 -7.61 -10.61 -4.37
N LEU A 67 -6.41 -10.16 -4.73
CA LEU A 67 -5.71 -9.08 -4.05
C LEU A 67 -5.45 -7.92 -5.01
N TYR A 68 -5.70 -6.70 -4.54
CA TYR A 68 -5.15 -5.48 -5.11
C TYR A 68 -4.17 -4.84 -4.14
N ILE A 69 -3.10 -4.28 -4.68
CA ILE A 69 -2.14 -3.49 -3.93
C ILE A 69 -2.26 -2.04 -4.40
N CYS A 70 -2.48 -1.14 -3.46
CA CYS A 70 -2.47 0.29 -3.64
C CYS A 70 -1.44 0.88 -2.68
N ALA A 71 -0.69 1.88 -3.13
CA ALA A 71 0.37 2.46 -2.33
C ALA A 71 0.41 3.98 -2.48
N ALA A 72 0.81 4.64 -1.40
CA ALA A 72 1.19 6.03 -1.36
C ALA A 72 2.64 6.13 -0.83
N MET A 73 3.27 7.26 -1.12
CA MET A 73 4.55 7.63 -0.55
C MET A 73 4.77 9.12 -0.73
N GLY A 74 5.52 9.72 0.17
CA GLY A 74 6.06 11.05 -0.04
C GLY A 74 7.19 11.05 -1.07
N PRO A 75 7.49 12.20 -1.67
CA PRO A 75 8.68 12.36 -2.52
C PRO A 75 9.95 11.90 -1.78
N PRO A 76 10.93 11.31 -2.49
CA PRO A 76 12.22 10.96 -1.91
C PRO A 76 12.88 12.18 -1.29
N ALA A 77 13.08 12.16 0.03
CA ALA A 77 13.69 13.22 0.82
C ALA A 77 13.98 12.74 2.24
N GLY A 78 15.18 13.03 2.77
CA GLY A 78 15.56 12.69 4.14
C GLY A 78 15.46 11.18 4.41
N ALA A 79 14.57 10.78 5.32
CA ALA A 79 14.35 9.38 5.70
C ALA A 79 13.56 8.54 4.67
N ARG A 80 13.10 9.15 3.57
CA ARG A 80 12.34 8.48 2.50
C ARG A 80 13.27 8.05 1.38
N SER A 81 13.44 6.75 1.21
CA SER A 81 14.32 6.16 0.19
C SER A 81 13.68 6.16 -1.20
N ASP A 82 14.48 5.96 -2.24
CA ASP A 82 13.96 5.62 -3.56
C ASP A 82 13.49 4.16 -3.59
N VAL A 83 12.35 3.93 -4.26
CA VAL A 83 11.80 2.59 -4.47
C VAL A 83 12.37 2.01 -5.77
N THR A 84 12.71 0.73 -5.76
CA THR A 84 13.35 0.09 -6.93
C THR A 84 12.45 0.16 -8.18
N PRO A 85 13.02 0.42 -9.38
CA PRO A 85 12.26 0.46 -10.63
C PRO A 85 11.50 -0.85 -10.92
N ARG A 86 12.04 -1.98 -10.44
CA ARG A 86 11.41 -3.31 -10.58
C ARG A 86 10.05 -3.36 -9.89
N PHE A 87 9.93 -2.76 -8.70
CA PHE A 87 8.66 -2.69 -7.99
C PHE A 87 7.75 -1.63 -8.61
N MET A 88 8.30 -0.44 -8.94
CA MET A 88 7.54 0.66 -9.53
C MET A 88 6.88 0.32 -10.88
N ARG A 89 7.45 -0.62 -11.65
CA ARG A 89 6.87 -1.12 -12.90
C ARG A 89 5.44 -1.67 -12.76
N HIS A 90 5.05 -2.14 -11.57
CA HIS A 90 3.71 -2.67 -11.34
C HIS A 90 2.65 -1.59 -11.05
N PHE A 91 3.05 -0.32 -10.98
CA PHE A 91 2.16 0.79 -10.62
C PHE A 91 2.05 1.80 -11.75
N HIS A 92 0.87 2.41 -11.83
CA HIS A 92 0.71 3.72 -12.45
C HIS A 92 0.99 4.78 -11.38
N ALA A 93 2.11 5.48 -11.50
CA ALA A 93 2.46 6.54 -10.57
C ALA A 93 1.69 7.83 -10.91
N ILE A 94 1.01 8.40 -9.92
CA ILE A 94 0.35 9.70 -10.03
C ILE A 94 0.94 10.61 -8.96
N SER A 95 1.51 11.74 -9.40
CA SER A 95 2.09 12.74 -8.51
C SER A 95 1.07 13.81 -8.17
N MET A 96 0.88 14.09 -6.88
CA MET A 96 0.02 15.17 -6.42
C MET A 96 0.87 16.38 -6.03
N VAL A 97 0.52 17.54 -6.60
CA VAL A 97 1.14 18.82 -6.24
C VAL A 97 0.37 19.46 -5.07
N PRO A 98 1.02 20.33 -4.26
CA PRO A 98 0.32 21.09 -3.24
C PRO A 98 -0.87 21.88 -3.81
N PHE A 99 -1.98 21.90 -3.07
CA PHE A 99 -3.15 22.69 -3.46
C PHE A 99 -2.88 24.20 -3.35
N ASN A 100 -3.50 24.98 -4.23
CA ASN A 100 -3.46 26.44 -4.14
C ASN A 100 -4.36 26.98 -3.02
N ASP A 101 -4.10 28.23 -2.60
CA ASP A 101 -4.79 28.87 -1.47
C ASP A 101 -6.31 28.93 -1.65
N VAL A 102 -6.79 29.13 -2.88
CA VAL A 102 -8.23 29.17 -3.20
C VAL A 102 -8.87 27.81 -2.90
N THR A 103 -8.22 26.72 -3.31
CA THR A 103 -8.70 25.35 -3.07
C THR A 103 -8.63 25.01 -1.58
N LEU A 104 -7.54 25.36 -0.90
CA LEU A 104 -7.39 25.15 0.53
C LEU A 104 -8.47 25.91 1.31
N THR A 105 -8.67 27.19 1.01
CA THR A 105 -9.73 28.02 1.62
C THR A 105 -11.08 27.36 1.45
N ARG A 106 -11.42 26.91 0.23
CA ARG A 106 -12.69 26.22 -0.02
C ARG A 106 -12.86 24.95 0.80
N ILE A 107 -11.83 24.10 0.88
CA ILE A 107 -11.86 22.84 1.65
C ILE A 107 -12.08 23.15 3.14
N PHE A 108 -11.25 24.02 3.72
CA PHE A 108 -11.31 24.31 5.15
C PHE A 108 -12.57 25.10 5.55
N SER A 109 -13.03 26.05 4.73
CA SER A 109 -14.30 26.75 4.98
C SER A 109 -15.49 25.79 4.95
N ALA A 110 -15.54 24.84 4.01
CA ALA A 110 -16.62 23.85 3.94
C ALA A 110 -16.65 22.93 5.18
N LEU A 111 -15.49 22.49 5.64
CA LEU A 111 -15.36 21.72 6.89
C LEU A 111 -15.85 22.53 8.09
N MET A 112 -15.42 23.79 8.21
CA MET A 112 -15.82 24.69 9.29
C MET A 112 -17.33 24.95 9.30
N HIS A 113 -17.93 25.24 8.14
CA HIS A 113 -19.36 25.46 8.03
C HIS A 113 -20.17 24.22 8.43
N THR A 114 -19.69 23.02 8.06
CA THR A 114 -20.33 21.76 8.43
C THR A 114 -20.30 21.55 9.94
N TYR A 115 -19.13 21.74 10.57
CA TYR A 115 -18.95 21.57 12.00
C TYR A 115 -19.81 22.54 12.83
N LEU A 116 -19.85 23.82 12.44
CA LEU A 116 -20.60 24.84 13.16
C LEU A 116 -22.12 24.71 12.99
N ARG A 117 -22.61 24.15 11.86
CA ARG A 117 -24.05 23.90 11.66
C ARG A 117 -24.61 22.73 12.47
N VAL A 118 -23.79 21.73 12.79
CA VAL A 118 -24.21 20.56 13.59
C VAL A 118 -24.20 20.86 15.10
N SER A 119 -23.62 21.98 15.50
CA SER A 119 -23.45 22.38 16.91
C SER A 119 -24.52 23.36 17.42
N LEU A 120 -25.59 23.59 16.65
CA LEU A 120 -26.77 24.40 16.99
C LEU A 120 -28.04 23.59 16.72
#